data_AF-A0A958EKD1-F1
#
_entry.id   AF-A0A958EKD1-F1
#
_cell.length_a   1.000
_cell.length_b   1.000
_cell.length_c   1.000
_cell.angle_alpha   90.00
_cell.angle_beta   90.00
_cell.angle_gamma   90.00
#
_symmetry.space_group_name_H-M   'P 1'
#
loop_
_entity.id
_entity.type
_entity.pdbx_description
1 polymer ?
#
loop_
_entity_poly.entity_id
_entity_poly.type
_entity_poly.pdbx_seq_one_letter_code
_entity_poly.pdbx_strand_id
1 'polypeptide(L)'
;MKKDAAKKIAREIQEEHDRMKAEMAKISGMMAETITGDNFTEWRRGFLFLLRDFENDLQKHFDLEEEGGFMADVLAAHPENEFSVNKLEHEHQEMTDMLIAILGDLKAIEVPDELEEKNIFERVRELITLLEAHEHAEGELLTSVYYTDDGGGD
;
A
#
# COMPACT_ATOMS: atom_id res chain seq x y z
N MET A 1 -11.94 14.16 24.92
CA MET A 1 -12.33 14.77 23.64
C MET A 1 -11.21 14.70 22.59
N LYS A 2 -10.05 15.37 22.71
CA LYS A 2 -8.97 15.21 21.70
C LYS A 2 -8.30 13.81 21.69
N LYS A 3 -8.06 13.20 22.86
CA LYS A 3 -7.44 11.86 22.97
C LYS A 3 -8.30 10.72 22.40
N ASP A 4 -9.63 10.87 22.39
CA ASP A 4 -10.55 9.83 21.91
C ASP A 4 -10.63 9.80 20.37
N ALA A 5 -10.52 10.97 19.73
CA ALA A 5 -10.46 11.09 18.27
C ALA A 5 -9.13 10.56 17.71
N ALA A 6 -8.00 10.92 18.34
CA ALA A 6 -6.67 10.41 18.00
C ALA A 6 -6.59 8.87 18.05
N LYS A 7 -7.11 8.26 19.13
CA LYS A 7 -7.16 6.80 19.27
C LYS A 7 -8.05 6.13 18.23
N LYS A 8 -9.13 6.80 17.81
CA LYS A 8 -10.02 6.29 16.76
C LYS A 8 -9.32 6.29 15.41
N ILE A 9 -8.66 7.38 15.04
CA ILE A 9 -7.92 7.52 13.78
C ILE A 9 -6.78 6.50 13.71
N ALA A 10 -5.97 6.39 14.77
CA ALA A 10 -4.89 5.41 14.82
C ALA A 10 -5.40 3.96 14.69
N ARG A 11 -6.59 3.66 15.21
CA ARG A 11 -7.20 2.33 15.07
C ARG A 11 -7.73 2.09 13.66
N GLU A 12 -8.35 3.09 13.04
CA GLU A 12 -8.85 3.01 11.67
C GLU A 12 -7.70 2.76 10.68
N ILE A 13 -6.57 3.46 10.84
CA ILE A 13 -5.38 3.25 10.00
C ILE A 13 -4.79 1.85 10.23
N GLN A 14 -4.69 1.40 11.48
CA GLN A 14 -4.19 0.05 11.78
C GLN A 14 -5.08 -1.05 11.18
N GLU A 15 -6.41 -0.87 11.20
CA GLU A 15 -7.36 -1.81 10.59
C GLU A 15 -7.18 -1.86 9.05
N GLU A 16 -6.88 -0.72 8.40
CA GLU A 16 -6.59 -0.67 6.96
C GLU A 16 -5.23 -1.31 6.61
N HIS A 17 -4.17 -1.07 7.39
CA HIS A 17 -2.87 -1.75 7.20
C HIS A 17 -3.00 -3.28 7.32
N ASP A 18 -3.79 -3.78 8.27
CA ASP A 18 -4.04 -5.22 8.40
C ASP A 18 -4.78 -5.79 7.18
N ARG A 19 -5.68 -5.00 6.59
CA ARG A 19 -6.37 -5.35 5.35
C ARG A 19 -5.41 -5.35 4.15
N MET A 20 -4.57 -4.32 4.00
CA MET A 20 -3.55 -4.23 2.96
C MET A 20 -2.61 -5.44 3.00
N LYS A 21 -2.15 -5.83 4.19
CA LYS A 21 -1.35 -7.05 4.40
C LYS A 21 -2.07 -8.33 3.94
N ALA A 22 -3.36 -8.45 4.22
CA ALA A 22 -4.14 -9.59 3.77
C ALA A 22 -4.25 -9.65 2.24
N GLU A 23 -4.31 -8.51 1.56
CA GLU A 23 -4.32 -8.41 0.10
C GLU A 23 -2.95 -8.72 -0.51
N MET A 24 -1.87 -8.18 0.06
CA MET A 24 -0.49 -8.52 -0.32
C MET A 24 -0.20 -10.02 -0.17
N ALA A 25 -0.73 -10.65 0.88
CA ALA A 25 -0.60 -12.09 1.07
C ALA A 25 -1.33 -12.90 -0.01
N LYS A 26 -2.52 -12.45 -0.47
CA LYS A 26 -3.24 -13.09 -1.59
C LYS A 26 -2.45 -12.96 -2.89
N ILE A 27 -1.90 -11.78 -3.18
CA ILE A 27 -1.06 -11.51 -4.35
C ILE A 27 0.15 -12.44 -4.35
N SER A 28 0.88 -12.48 -3.22
CA SER A 28 2.04 -13.36 -3.05
C SER A 28 1.69 -14.84 -3.20
N GLY A 29 0.52 -15.26 -2.70
CA GLY A 29 0.01 -16.62 -2.88
C GLY A 29 -0.22 -16.98 -4.34
N MET A 30 -0.84 -16.08 -5.11
CA MET A 30 -1.11 -16.29 -6.53
C MET A 30 0.17 -16.33 -7.38
N MET A 31 1.21 -15.60 -6.97
CA MET A 31 2.53 -15.64 -7.60
C MET A 31 3.33 -16.92 -7.31
N ALA A 32 2.94 -17.67 -6.27
CA ALA A 32 3.56 -18.95 -5.92
C ALA A 32 2.96 -20.14 -6.69
N GLU A 33 1.88 -19.92 -7.45
CA GLU A 33 1.25 -20.95 -8.26
C GLU A 33 2.15 -21.35 -9.44
N THR A 34 2.09 -22.64 -9.81
CA THR A 34 2.78 -23.13 -11.02
C THR A 34 1.94 -22.79 -12.24
N ILE A 35 2.51 -21.97 -13.12
CA ILE A 35 1.89 -21.56 -14.37
C ILE A 35 2.34 -22.54 -15.47
N THR A 36 1.37 -23.02 -16.23
CA THR A 36 1.54 -23.91 -17.37
C THR A 36 0.72 -23.37 -18.53
N GLY A 37 0.99 -23.81 -19.77
CA GLY A 37 0.20 -23.37 -20.93
C GLY A 37 -1.31 -23.60 -20.78
N ASP A 38 -1.71 -24.65 -20.04
CA ASP A 38 -3.11 -25.05 -19.89
C ASP A 38 -3.88 -24.15 -18.91
N ASN A 39 -3.24 -23.61 -17.87
CA ASN A 39 -3.88 -22.75 -16.87
C ASN A 39 -3.55 -21.26 -17.01
N PHE A 40 -2.61 -20.89 -17.89
CA PHE A 40 -2.12 -19.51 -18.03
C PHE A 40 -3.23 -18.48 -18.24
N THR A 41 -4.21 -18.76 -19.11
CA THR A 41 -5.30 -17.80 -19.39
C THR A 41 -6.17 -17.53 -18.16
N GLU A 42 -6.46 -18.58 -17.38
CA GLU A 42 -7.25 -18.46 -16.15
C GLU A 42 -6.45 -17.75 -15.06
N TRP A 43 -5.19 -18.16 -14.87
CA TRP A 43 -4.27 -17.52 -13.94
C TRP A 43 -4.10 -16.03 -14.25
N ARG A 44 -3.77 -15.66 -15.50
CA ARG A 44 -3.58 -14.26 -15.93
C ARG A 44 -4.81 -13.42 -15.65
N ARG A 45 -6.00 -13.96 -15.94
CA ARG A 45 -7.27 -13.28 -15.67
C ARG A 45 -7.49 -13.07 -14.17
N GLY A 46 -7.30 -14.11 -13.36
CA GLY A 46 -7.45 -13.99 -11.92
C GLY A 46 -6.46 -12.99 -11.32
N PHE A 47 -5.21 -13.00 -11.79
CA PHE A 47 -4.17 -12.11 -11.30
C PHE A 47 -4.45 -10.65 -11.70
N LEU A 48 -4.93 -10.42 -12.93
CA LEU A 48 -5.41 -9.11 -13.36
C LEU A 48 -6.57 -8.58 -12.51
N PHE A 49 -7.52 -9.43 -12.11
CA PHE A 49 -8.60 -9.00 -11.23
C PHE A 49 -8.07 -8.67 -9.84
N LEU A 50 -7.24 -9.54 -9.28
CA LEU A 50 -6.65 -9.34 -7.95
C LEU A 50 -5.84 -8.03 -7.87
N LEU A 51 -4.99 -7.76 -8.86
CA LEU A 51 -4.20 -6.53 -8.90
C LEU A 51 -5.04 -5.27 -9.11
N ARG A 52 -6.17 -5.35 -9.81
CA ARG A 52 -7.12 -4.23 -9.95
C ARG A 52 -7.90 -3.99 -8.67
N ASP A 53 -8.30 -5.04 -7.98
CA ASP A 53 -8.98 -4.89 -6.69
C ASP A 53 -8.02 -4.22 -5.69
N PHE A 54 -6.76 -4.66 -5.68
CA PHE A 54 -5.69 -4.03 -4.91
C PHE A 54 -5.43 -2.57 -5.30
N GLU A 55 -5.38 -2.24 -6.60
CA GLU A 55 -5.27 -0.85 -7.08
C GLU A 55 -6.39 0.04 -6.53
N ASN A 56 -7.62 -0.45 -6.56
CA ASN A 56 -8.77 0.31 -6.06
C ASN A 56 -8.73 0.49 -4.55
N ASP A 57 -8.26 -0.51 -3.80
CA ASP A 57 -8.17 -0.42 -2.35
C ASP A 57 -6.99 0.45 -1.91
N LEU A 58 -5.86 0.40 -2.63
CA LEU A 58 -4.72 1.28 -2.43
C LEU A 58 -5.07 2.76 -2.71
N GLN A 59 -5.80 3.05 -3.79
CA GLN A 59 -6.23 4.43 -4.07
C GLN A 59 -7.15 4.97 -2.97
N LYS A 60 -8.10 4.15 -2.49
CA LYS A 60 -8.98 4.57 -1.38
C LYS A 60 -8.19 4.79 -0.10
N HIS A 61 -7.14 4.01 0.13
CA HIS A 61 -6.26 4.17 1.27
C HIS A 61 -5.57 5.54 1.20
N PHE A 62 -4.89 5.85 0.10
CA PHE A 62 -4.22 7.14 -0.08
C PHE A 62 -5.19 8.33 0.01
N ASP A 63 -6.39 8.21 -0.58
CA ASP A 63 -7.44 9.24 -0.49
C ASP A 63 -7.85 9.54 0.97
N LEU A 64 -7.78 8.55 1.87
CA LEU A 64 -8.10 8.72 3.29
C LEU A 64 -6.96 9.38 4.09
N GLU A 65 -5.74 9.36 3.57
CA GLU A 65 -4.54 9.83 4.25
C GLU A 65 -4.21 11.27 3.90
N GLU A 66 -4.40 11.62 2.63
CA GLU A 66 -4.11 12.92 2.04
C GLU A 66 -5.16 14.00 2.40
N GLU A 67 -6.02 14.40 1.45
CA GLU A 67 -6.85 15.60 1.59
C GLU A 67 -7.97 15.42 2.63
N GLY A 68 -7.79 16.07 3.78
CA GLY A 68 -8.71 15.93 4.92
C GLY A 68 -8.48 14.66 5.73
N GLY A 69 -7.41 13.93 5.43
CA GLY A 69 -6.94 12.74 6.13
C GLY A 69 -5.97 13.04 7.27
N PHE A 70 -5.29 12.00 7.74
CA PHE A 70 -4.38 12.13 8.89
C PHE A 70 -3.14 12.98 8.57
N MET A 71 -2.68 13.03 7.32
CA MET A 71 -1.50 13.82 6.95
C MET A 71 -1.76 15.32 7.15
N ALA A 72 -2.96 15.80 6.83
CA ALA A 72 -3.38 17.16 7.10
C ALA A 72 -3.40 17.46 8.62
N ASP A 73 -3.89 16.51 9.43
CA ASP A 73 -3.89 16.62 10.89
C ASP A 73 -2.46 16.64 11.47
N VAL A 74 -1.56 15.82 10.92
CA VAL A 74 -0.14 15.79 11.28
C VAL A 74 0.52 17.14 11.00
N LEU A 75 0.32 17.73 9.82
CA LEU A 75 0.92 19.03 9.48
C LEU A 75 0.31 20.17 10.30
N ALA A 76 -0.98 20.10 10.63
CA ALA A 76 -1.63 21.09 11.48
C ALA A 76 -1.10 21.07 12.92
N ALA A 77 -0.74 19.89 13.44
CA ALA A 77 -0.20 19.71 14.78
C ALA A 77 1.32 19.91 14.84
N HIS A 78 2.05 19.43 13.82
CA HIS A 78 3.50 19.34 13.75
C HIS A 78 4.01 19.74 12.35
N PRO A 79 4.06 21.05 12.03
CA PRO A 79 4.50 21.55 10.73
C PRO A 79 5.91 21.11 10.33
N GLU A 80 6.77 20.78 11.31
CA GLU A 80 8.12 20.25 11.08
C GLU A 80 8.15 18.92 10.30
N ASN A 81 7.03 18.20 10.21
CA ASN A 81 6.90 16.94 9.49
C ASN A 81 6.60 17.11 7.99
N GLU A 82 6.59 18.33 7.45
CA GLU A 82 6.33 18.63 6.02
C GLU A 82 7.15 17.76 5.07
N PHE A 83 8.44 17.56 5.35
CA PHE A 83 9.29 16.72 4.52
C PHE A 83 8.83 15.25 4.51
N SER A 84 8.45 14.71 5.66
CA SER A 84 7.99 13.32 5.78
C SER A 84 6.66 13.12 5.07
N VAL A 85 5.71 14.06 5.21
CA VAL A 85 4.42 13.99 4.51
C VAL A 85 4.60 14.06 3.00
N ASN A 86 5.39 15.02 2.49
CA ASN A 86 5.69 15.11 1.05
C ASN A 86 6.37 13.83 0.51
N LYS A 87 7.17 13.15 1.33
CA LYS A 87 7.79 11.88 0.97
C LYS A 87 6.75 10.77 0.83
N LEU A 88 5.80 10.68 1.77
CA LEU A 88 4.72 9.69 1.72
C LEU A 88 3.83 9.91 0.49
N GLU A 89 3.41 11.15 0.23
CA GLU A 89 2.64 11.51 -0.98
C GLU A 89 3.39 11.13 -2.28
N HIS A 90 4.71 11.32 -2.31
CA HIS A 90 5.51 10.89 -3.46
C HIS A 90 5.53 9.37 -3.64
N GLU A 91 5.64 8.62 -2.54
CA GLU A 91 5.59 7.16 -2.54
C GLU A 91 4.21 6.64 -3.01
N HIS A 92 3.10 7.33 -2.68
CA HIS A 92 1.77 6.99 -3.19
C HIS A 92 1.73 7.00 -4.72
N GLN A 93 2.27 8.07 -5.32
CA GLN A 93 2.33 8.21 -6.77
C GLN A 93 3.24 7.14 -7.38
N GLU A 94 4.39 6.86 -6.77
CA GLU A 94 5.33 5.83 -7.23
C GLU A 94 4.67 4.44 -7.23
N MET A 95 4.00 4.06 -6.14
CA MET A 95 3.27 2.80 -6.03
C MET A 95 2.16 2.67 -7.08
N THR A 96 1.40 3.75 -7.29
CA THR A 96 0.34 3.80 -8.29
C THR A 96 0.89 3.62 -9.71
N ASP A 97 1.96 4.34 -10.06
CA ASP A 97 2.59 4.25 -11.38
C ASP A 97 3.16 2.85 -11.64
N MET A 98 3.81 2.24 -10.63
CA MET A 98 4.30 0.87 -10.71
C MET A 98 3.16 -0.12 -10.98
N LEU A 99 2.05 -0.02 -10.25
CA LEU A 99 0.92 -0.92 -10.37
C LEU A 99 0.22 -0.79 -11.74
N ILE A 100 0.02 0.45 -12.22
CA ILE A 100 -0.53 0.71 -13.56
C ILE A 100 0.36 0.07 -14.63
N ALA A 101 1.67 0.22 -14.53
CA ALA A 101 2.61 -0.35 -15.48
C ALA A 101 2.60 -1.89 -15.42
N ILE A 102 2.57 -2.50 -14.23
CA ILE A 102 2.44 -3.95 -14.05
C ILE A 102 1.15 -4.47 -14.71
N LEU A 103 0.02 -3.80 -14.45
CA LEU A 103 -1.27 -4.13 -15.05
C LEU A 103 -1.26 -3.99 -16.57
N GLY A 104 -0.54 -2.99 -17.10
CA GLY A 104 -0.35 -2.80 -18.54
C GLY A 104 0.38 -3.97 -19.18
N ASP A 105 1.52 -4.34 -18.61
CA ASP A 105 2.37 -5.41 -19.14
C ASP A 105 1.67 -6.77 -19.01
N LEU A 106 1.04 -7.06 -17.87
CA LEU A 106 0.29 -8.31 -17.67
C LEU A 106 -0.89 -8.46 -18.65
N LYS A 107 -1.52 -7.36 -19.08
CA LYS A 107 -2.56 -7.40 -20.13
C LYS A 107 -1.99 -7.72 -21.50
N ALA A 108 -0.75 -7.32 -21.78
CA ALA A 108 -0.10 -7.49 -23.07
C ALA A 108 0.44 -8.91 -23.29
N ILE A 109 0.66 -9.69 -22.23
CA ILE A 109 1.12 -11.08 -22.34
C ILE A 109 -0.02 -11.98 -22.84
N GLU A 110 0.07 -12.44 -24.08
CA GLU A 110 -0.93 -13.33 -24.70
C GLU A 110 -0.65 -14.82 -24.47
N VAL A 111 0.62 -15.19 -24.33
CA VAL A 111 1.10 -16.57 -24.18
C VAL A 111 2.06 -16.66 -22.99
N PRO A 112 2.18 -17.83 -22.32
CA PRO A 112 3.14 -17.98 -21.23
C PRO A 112 4.56 -17.70 -21.71
N ASP A 113 5.26 -16.84 -20.97
CA ASP A 113 6.65 -16.48 -21.20
C ASP A 113 7.32 -16.34 -19.83
N GLU A 114 8.23 -17.28 -19.53
CA GLU A 114 8.88 -17.35 -18.22
C GLU A 114 9.66 -16.08 -17.86
N LEU A 115 10.21 -15.37 -18.85
CA LEU A 115 10.99 -14.15 -18.61
C LEU A 115 10.06 -12.98 -18.28
N GLU A 116 9.00 -12.80 -19.06
CA GLU A 116 7.98 -11.77 -18.80
C GLU A 116 7.27 -12.01 -17.46
N GLU A 117 6.87 -13.25 -17.17
CA GLU A 117 6.28 -13.64 -15.89
C GLU A 117 7.20 -13.32 -14.72
N LYS A 118 8.48 -13.68 -14.83
CA LYS A 118 9.48 -13.40 -13.79
C LYS A 118 9.66 -11.89 -13.58
N ASN A 119 9.73 -11.10 -14.65
CA ASN A 119 9.87 -9.65 -14.56
C ASN A 119 8.65 -9.00 -13.86
N ILE A 120 7.44 -9.44 -14.19
CA ILE A 120 6.22 -9.00 -13.50
C ILE A 120 6.29 -9.36 -12.02
N PHE A 121 6.71 -10.58 -11.69
CA PHE A 121 6.80 -11.03 -10.31
C PHE A 121 7.84 -10.28 -9.50
N GLU A 122 8.98 -9.92 -10.09
CA GLU A 122 9.98 -9.09 -9.44
C GLU A 122 9.40 -7.70 -9.11
N ARG A 123 8.73 -7.06 -10.07
CA ARG A 123 8.12 -5.74 -9.86
C ARG A 123 6.96 -5.75 -8.86
N VAL A 124 6.16 -6.81 -8.82
CA VAL A 124 5.12 -6.95 -7.78
C VAL A 124 5.75 -7.11 -6.40
N ARG A 125 6.86 -7.84 -6.27
CA ARG A 125 7.59 -7.93 -4.99
C ARG A 125 8.21 -6.61 -4.58
N GLU A 126 8.74 -5.84 -5.54
CA GLU A 126 9.25 -4.49 -5.30
C GLU A 126 8.14 -3.56 -4.79
N LEU A 127 6.96 -3.58 -5.44
CA LEU A 127 5.77 -2.84 -5.00
C LEU A 127 5.36 -3.22 -3.56
N ILE A 128 5.29 -4.52 -3.25
CA ILE A 128 4.97 -5.00 -1.89
C ILE A 128 6.00 -4.51 -0.88
N THR A 129 7.29 -4.58 -1.22
CA THR A 129 8.38 -4.11 -0.33
C THR A 129 8.29 -2.62 -0.10
N LEU A 130 7.96 -1.83 -1.12
CA LEU A 130 7.76 -0.39 -0.99
C LEU A 130 6.58 -0.08 -0.08
N LEU A 131 5.44 -0.78 -0.26
CA LEU A 131 4.26 -0.59 0.57
C LEU A 131 4.50 -0.96 2.04
N GLU A 132 5.22 -2.05 2.32
CA GLU A 132 5.59 -2.41 3.70
C GLU A 132 6.48 -1.35 4.37
N ALA A 133 7.43 -0.78 3.62
CA ALA A 133 8.28 0.30 4.11
C ALA A 133 7.49 1.61 4.32
N HIS A 134 6.52 1.86 3.45
CA HIS A 134 5.61 2.99 3.52
C HIS A 134 4.74 2.91 4.77
N GLU A 135 3.99 1.81 4.98
CA GLU A 135 3.15 1.60 6.18
C GLU A 135 3.94 1.78 7.49
N HIS A 136 5.21 1.35 7.49
CA HIS A 136 6.09 1.54 8.65
C HIS A 136 6.38 3.02 8.92
N ALA A 137 6.71 3.79 7.88
CA ALA A 137 6.98 5.22 7.99
C ALA A 137 5.73 6.01 8.44
N GLU A 138 4.55 5.63 7.97
CA GLU A 138 3.28 6.18 8.44
C GLU A 138 3.02 5.89 9.92
N GLY A 139 3.27 4.64 10.34
CA GLY A 139 3.14 4.23 11.73
C GLY A 139 4.06 5.01 12.67
N GLU A 140 5.30 5.28 12.24
CA GLU A 140 6.23 6.15 12.99
C GLU A 140 5.71 7.59 13.09
N LEU A 141 5.20 8.13 11.98
CA LEU A 141 4.65 9.48 11.94
C LEU A 141 3.44 9.63 12.86
N LEU A 142 2.48 8.70 12.78
CA LEU A 142 1.31 8.64 13.65
C LEU A 142 1.69 8.51 15.13
N THR A 143 2.69 7.68 15.43
CA THR A 143 3.19 7.51 16.81
C THR A 143 3.76 8.82 17.35
N SER A 144 4.54 9.54 16.52
CA SER A 144 5.16 10.81 16.89
C SER A 144 4.16 11.95 17.16
N VAL A 145 2.98 11.90 16.54
CA VAL A 145 1.95 12.93 16.70
C VAL A 145 0.97 12.59 17.83
N TYR A 146 0.59 11.32 17.97
CA TYR A 146 -0.50 10.93 18.85
C TYR A 146 -0.06 10.33 20.20
N TYR A 147 1.20 9.88 20.34
CA TYR A 147 1.66 9.15 21.52
C TYR A 147 2.81 9.82 22.28
N THR A 148 3.30 10.99 21.84
CA THR A 148 4.43 11.69 22.49
C THR A 148 4.04 12.52 23.74
N ASP A 149 2.78 12.47 24.18
CA ASP A 149 2.28 13.20 25.38
C ASP A 149 2.18 12.33 26.65
N ASP A 150 2.71 11.10 26.68
CA ASP A 150 2.71 10.22 27.88
C ASP A 150 4.03 10.31 28.68
N GLY A 151 4.57 11.53 28.78
CA GLY A 151 5.79 11.89 29.51
C GLY A 151 5.58 12.97 30.58
N GLY A 152 4.44 12.96 31.26
CA GLY A 152 4.18 13.80 32.45
C GLY A 152 4.17 12.92 33.70
N GLY A 153 5.28 12.91 34.45
CA GLY A 153 5.58 11.92 35.47
C GLY A 153 4.84 12.01 36.80
N ASP A 154 5.07 10.96 37.60
CA ASP A 154 5.56 11.03 38.99
C ASP A 154 6.51 9.83 39.22
#